data_AF-A0A953ULS4-F1
#
_entry.id   AF-A0A953ULS4-F1
#
_cell.length_a   1.000
_cell.length_b   1.000
_cell.length_c   1.000
_cell.angle_alpha   90.00
_cell.angle_beta   90.00
_cell.angle_gamma   90.00
#
_symmetry.space_group_name_H-M   'P 1'
#
loop_
_entity.id
_entity.type
_entity.pdbx_description
1 polymer ?
#
loop_
_entity_poly.entity_id
_entity_poly.type
_entity_poly.pdbx_seq_one_letter_code
_entity_poly.pdbx_strand_id
1 'polypeptide(L)' 'MPRKKKSFDLGKEVKAIARERVGPVPAGKWIEPKSSRKRPKHKKPIEDDLQ' A
#
# COMPACT_ATOMS: atom_id res chain seq x y z
N MET A 1 7.08 25.02 -18.72
CA MET A 1 6.91 23.88 -19.65
C MET A 1 5.44 23.72 -20.00
N PRO A 2 5.06 23.69 -21.29
CA PRO A 2 3.68 23.45 -21.69
C PRO A 2 3.26 22.03 -21.27
N ARG A 3 2.20 21.92 -20.47
CA ARG A 3 1.63 20.62 -20.07
C ARG A 3 0.84 20.06 -21.24
N LYS A 4 1.12 18.81 -21.63
CA LYS A 4 0.34 18.12 -22.67
C LYS A 4 -1.14 18.07 -22.26
N LYS A 5 -2.04 18.33 -23.21
CA LYS A 5 -3.49 18.24 -23.01
C LYS A 5 -3.84 16.80 -22.61
N LYS A 6 -4.61 16.63 -21.53
CA LYS A 6 -5.09 15.31 -21.11
C LYS A 6 -6.16 14.86 -22.12
N SER A 7 -5.96 13.71 -22.73
CA SER A 7 -7.00 13.05 -23.52
C SER A 7 -8.06 12.45 -22.59
N PHE A 8 -9.29 12.43 -23.07
CA PHE A 8 -10.39 11.70 -22.42
C PHE A 8 -10.11 10.19 -22.46
N ASP A 9 -10.32 9.52 -21.33
CA ASP A 9 -10.12 8.09 -21.16
C ASP A 9 -11.20 7.57 -20.21
N LEU A 10 -12.11 6.75 -20.74
CA LEU A 10 -13.25 6.20 -20.01
C LEU A 10 -12.84 5.53 -18.70
N GLY A 11 -11.71 4.81 -18.68
CA GLY A 11 -11.23 4.13 -17.48
C GLY A 11 -10.81 5.08 -16.36
N LYS A 12 -10.37 6.29 -16.69
CA LYS A 12 -10.02 7.32 -15.70
C LYS A 12 -11.26 7.98 -15.12
N GLU A 13 -12.28 8.22 -15.94
CA GLU A 13 -13.55 8.78 -15.49
C GLU A 13 -14.29 7.84 -14.54
N VAL A 14 -14.38 6.55 -14.88
CA VAL A 14 -14.98 5.54 -13.99
C VAL A 14 -14.28 5.53 -12.63
N LYS A 15 -12.94 5.60 -12.61
CA LYS A 15 -12.16 5.69 -11.35
C LYS A 15 -12.38 7.02 -10.61
N ALA A 16 -12.57 8.13 -11.32
CA ALA A 16 -12.84 9.43 -10.70
C ALA A 16 -14.21 9.42 -10.02
N ILE A 17 -15.24 8.95 -10.72
CA ILE A 17 -16.60 8.79 -10.19
C ILE A 17 -16.62 7.84 -8.98
N ALA A 18 -15.89 6.72 -9.05
CA ALA A 18 -15.80 5.81 -7.91
C ALA A 18 -15.16 6.47 -6.67
N ARG A 19 -14.11 7.27 -6.85
CA ARG A 19 -13.45 8.02 -5.76
C ARG A 19 -14.32 9.14 -5.20
N GLU A 20 -15.15 9.77 -6.03
CA GLU A 20 -16.13 10.76 -5.59
C GLU A 20 -17.22 10.11 -4.72
N ARG A 21 -17.72 8.94 -5.13
CA ARG A 21 -18.81 8.23 -4.44
C ARG A 21 -18.38 7.48 -3.17
N VAL A 22 -17.29 6.73 -3.24
CA VAL A 22 -16.85 5.79 -2.18
C VAL A 22 -15.71 6.40 -1.34
N GLY A 23 -15.06 7.43 -1.84
CA GLY A 23 -13.84 8.00 -1.27
C GLY A 23 -12.56 7.44 -1.91
N PRO A 24 -11.41 8.10 -1.67
CA PRO A 24 -10.13 7.67 -2.19
C PRO A 24 -9.71 6.32 -1.59
N VAL A 25 -9.35 5.36 -2.45
CA VAL A 25 -8.73 4.11 -2.00
C VAL A 25 -7.33 4.41 -1.48
N PRO A 26 -6.99 4.05 -0.22
CA PRO A 26 -5.66 4.27 0.32
C PRO A 26 -4.64 3.47 -0.48
N ALA A 27 -3.45 4.03 -0.65
CA ALA A 27 -2.34 3.28 -1.23
C ALA A 27 -1.99 2.10 -0.32
N GLY A 28 -1.54 0.99 -0.92
CA GLY A 28 -0.99 -0.12 -0.16
C GLY A 28 0.18 0.36 0.70
N LYS A 29 0.23 -0.10 1.96
CA LYS A 29 1.36 0.20 2.83
C LYS A 29 2.64 -0.38 2.24
N TRP A 30 3.73 0.37 2.29
CA TRP A 30 5.05 -0.11 1.90
C TRP A 30 5.45 -1.29 2.79
N ILE A 31 6.02 -2.32 2.19
CA ILE A 31 6.50 -3.48 2.95
C ILE A 31 7.80 -3.07 3.64
N GLU A 32 7.75 -2.97 4.96
CA GLU A 32 8.94 -2.70 5.77
C GLU A 32 9.98 -3.83 5.64
N PRO A 33 11.28 -3.50 5.60
CA PRO A 33 12.34 -4.49 5.64
C PRO A 33 12.22 -5.35 6.91
N LYS A 34 12.63 -6.63 6.82
CA LYS A 34 12.42 -7.61 7.90
C LYS A 34 13.04 -7.18 9.24
N SER A 35 14.12 -6.40 9.19
CA SER A 35 14.84 -5.87 10.35
C SER A 35 14.08 -4.78 11.10
N SER A 36 13.24 -3.98 10.43
CA SER A 36 12.47 -2.90 11.05
C SER A 36 11.09 -3.34 11.53
N ARG A 37 10.70 -4.60 11.28
CA ARG A 37 9.39 -5.11 11.69
C ARG A 37 9.32 -5.31 13.19
N LYS A 38 8.30 -4.73 13.82
CA LYS A 38 8.01 -4.91 15.25
C LYS A 38 7.85 -6.38 15.67
N ARG A 39 7.41 -7.24 14.75
CA ARG A 39 7.29 -8.68 14.98
C ARG A 39 8.21 -9.42 14.01
N PRO A 40 9.04 -10.37 14.50
CA PRO A 40 9.82 -11.22 13.62
C PRO A 40 8.89 -12.04 12.72
N LYS A 41 9.35 -12.34 11.49
CA LYS A 41 8.56 -13.12 10.52
C LYS A 41 8.22 -14.52 11.06
N HIS A 42 9.14 -15.11 11.81
CA HIS A 42 9.00 -16.42 12.43
C HIS A 42 8.98 -16.23 13.95
N LYS A 43 8.16 -17.01 14.67
CA LYS A 43 8.26 -17.11 16.12
C LYS A 43 9.68 -17.58 16.45
N LYS A 44 10.34 -16.96 17.44
CA LYS A 44 11.55 -17.57 17.99
C LYS A 44 11.17 -18.96 18.53
N PRO A 45 11.96 -20.01 18.29
CA PRO A 45 11.76 -21.28 18.99
C PRO A 45 11.82 -21.05 20.50
N ILE A 46 10.99 -21.80 21.24
CA ILE A 46 10.89 -21.74 22.71
C ILE A 46 12.01 -22.63 23.27
N GLU A 47 13.26 -22.32 22.94
CA GLU A 47 14.44 -23.03 23.44
C GLU A 47 15.50 -21.99 23.80
N ASP A 48 15.30 -21.28 24.91
CA ASP A 48 16.35 -20.50 25.58
C ASP A 48 15.93 -19.98 26.99
N ASP A 49 15.10 -20.73 27.74
CA ASP A 49 14.80 -20.43 29.15
C ASP A 49 15.10 -21.63 30.09
N LEU A 50 16.03 -22.51 29.68
CA LEU A 50 16.62 -23.56 30.51
C LEU A 50 18.15 -23.55 30.35
N GLN A 51 18.81 -22.49 30.82
CA GLN A 51 20.22 -22.52 31.23
C GLN A 51 20.55 -21.38 32.20
#